data_AF-A0A497KES1-F1
#
_entry.id   AF-A0A497KES1-F1
#
_cell.length_a   1.000
_cell.length_b   1.000
_cell.length_c   1.000
_cell.angle_alpha   90.00
_cell.angle_beta   90.00
_cell.angle_gamma   90.00
#
_symmetry.space_group_name_H-M   'P 1'
#
loop_
_entity.id
_entity.type
_entity.pdbx_description
1 polymer ?
#
loop_
_entity_poly.entity_id
_entity_poly.type
_entity_poly.pdbx_seq_one_letter_code
_entity_poly.pdbx_strand_id
1 'polypeptide(L)'
;MLNFILVEASLEVVPREIQNHPQIKAYAKRFKKKPEKILLDKSYHYQAMGKLPFKEKRGRPDIVHFTLLEVLGSPLNFERLIKTYIHTLTNYAIYINPETRLPRNYNRFIGLIEQLFQVGKVPLEGEPLLTMEKLSLENLLKKINPSKTFLLTEKGKPSTPIMLAEKLEKEVNPVIMIGGFPHGEFKDETLKLTDEKVCIDPKPLDTWIVASRVIAAYEAKIGLPEKRLKIQP
;
A
#
# COMPACT_ATOMS: atom_id res chain seq x y z
N MET A 1 -15.20 10.67 4.51
CA MET A 1 -14.07 10.41 3.60
C MET A 1 -13.25 9.30 4.21
N LEU A 2 -13.00 8.19 3.50
CA LEU A 2 -12.18 7.09 4.01
C LEU A 2 -10.70 7.35 3.70
N ASN A 3 -9.80 7.11 4.64
CA ASN A 3 -8.37 7.11 4.36
C ASN A 3 -7.86 5.67 4.39
N PHE A 4 -7.14 5.25 3.35
CA PHE A 4 -6.57 3.92 3.22
C PHE A 4 -5.05 4.02 3.24
N ILE A 5 -4.41 3.27 4.12
CA ILE A 5 -2.96 3.19 4.19
C ILE A 5 -2.52 1.74 4.00
N LEU A 6 -1.71 1.51 2.97
CA LEU A 6 -0.94 0.28 2.89
C LEU A 6 0.30 0.40 3.76
N VAL A 7 0.29 -0.23 4.94
CA VAL A 7 1.34 -0.07 5.95
C VAL A 7 2.42 -1.13 5.83
N GLU A 8 3.65 -0.75 6.19
CA GLU A 8 4.84 -1.60 6.10
C GLU A 8 5.01 -2.22 4.71
N ALA A 9 4.71 -1.44 3.67
CA ALA A 9 4.71 -1.93 2.31
C ALA A 9 6.10 -2.41 1.86
N SER A 10 6.12 -3.56 1.18
CA SER A 10 7.28 -4.24 0.62
C SER A 10 7.80 -3.53 -0.63
N LEU A 11 8.14 -2.24 -0.47
CA LEU A 11 8.50 -1.33 -1.53
C LEU A 11 9.75 -0.55 -1.12
N GLU A 12 10.88 -0.89 -1.72
CA GLU A 12 12.17 -0.26 -1.46
C GLU A 12 13.14 -0.51 -2.61
N VAL A 13 14.11 0.38 -2.78
CA VAL A 13 15.26 0.12 -3.66
C VAL A 13 16.20 -0.91 -3.04
N VAL A 14 17.06 -1.52 -3.87
CA VAL A 14 18.04 -2.50 -3.40
C VAL A 14 18.91 -1.90 -2.27
N PRO A 15 18.90 -2.49 -1.06
CA PRO A 15 19.64 -1.98 0.09
C PRO A 15 21.16 -1.99 -0.13
N ARG A 16 21.85 -0.99 0.43
CA ARG A 16 23.30 -0.78 0.24
C ARG A 16 24.13 -2.03 0.55
N GLU A 17 23.70 -2.79 1.56
CA GLU A 17 24.34 -4.00 2.07
C GLU A 17 24.44 -5.10 1.01
N ILE A 18 23.51 -5.13 0.04
CA ILE A 18 23.43 -6.18 -0.99
C ILE A 18 23.68 -5.67 -2.41
N GLN A 19 23.89 -4.36 -2.62
CA GLN A 19 24.15 -3.78 -3.95
C GLN A 19 25.37 -4.38 -4.64
N ASN A 20 26.36 -4.83 -3.86
CA ASN A 20 27.58 -5.44 -4.39
C ASN A 20 27.45 -6.94 -4.72
N HIS A 21 26.33 -7.57 -4.40
CA HIS A 21 26.12 -9.00 -4.64
C HIS A 21 26.11 -9.31 -6.15
N PRO A 22 26.73 -10.41 -6.62
CA PRO A 22 26.81 -10.74 -8.05
C PRO A 22 25.44 -10.77 -8.75
N GLN A 23 24.41 -11.32 -8.10
CA GLN A 23 23.04 -11.35 -8.62
C GLN A 23 22.49 -9.95 -8.90
N ILE A 24 22.71 -8.99 -8.00
CA ILE A 24 22.26 -7.60 -8.17
C ILE A 24 23.04 -6.92 -9.30
N LYS A 25 24.38 -7.07 -9.31
CA LYS A 25 25.22 -6.49 -10.37
C LYS A 25 24.84 -7.01 -11.76
N ALA A 26 24.56 -8.31 -11.89
CA ALA A 26 24.13 -8.92 -13.14
C ALA A 26 22.77 -8.37 -13.59
N TYR A 27 21.80 -8.27 -12.68
CA TYR A 27 20.49 -7.67 -12.97
C TYR A 27 20.61 -6.20 -13.40
N ALA A 28 21.37 -5.41 -12.63
CA ALA A 28 21.65 -4.01 -12.92
C ALA A 28 22.27 -3.80 -14.31
N LYS A 29 23.27 -4.62 -14.66
CA LYS A 29 23.92 -4.60 -15.98
C LYS A 29 22.92 -4.93 -17.10
N ARG A 30 22.09 -5.96 -16.92
CA ARG A 30 21.06 -6.37 -17.90
C ARG A 30 20.10 -5.23 -18.23
N PHE A 31 19.66 -4.47 -17.22
CA PHE A 31 18.69 -3.39 -17.39
C PHE A 31 19.34 -2.00 -17.55
N LYS A 32 20.67 -1.92 -17.65
CA LYS A 32 21.44 -0.66 -17.75
C LYS A 32 21.09 0.35 -16.65
N LYS A 33 20.86 -0.15 -15.44
CA LYS A 33 20.55 0.65 -14.24
C LYS A 33 21.68 0.54 -13.22
N LYS A 34 21.77 1.51 -12.32
CA LYS A 34 22.65 1.39 -11.15
C LYS A 34 21.95 0.58 -10.06
N PRO A 35 22.64 -0.28 -9.28
CA PRO A 35 22.04 -1.10 -8.22
C PRO A 35 21.13 -0.33 -7.27
N GLU A 36 21.54 0.86 -6.84
CA GLU A 36 20.79 1.72 -5.90
C GLU A 36 19.50 2.31 -6.48
N LYS A 37 19.29 2.21 -7.81
CA LYS A 37 18.10 2.70 -8.51
C LYS A 37 17.10 1.58 -8.83
N ILE A 38 17.43 0.34 -8.51
CA ILE A 38 16.62 -0.84 -8.83
C ILE A 38 15.71 -1.14 -7.65
N LEU A 39 14.46 -1.48 -7.93
CA LEU A 39 13.54 -1.92 -6.89
C LEU A 39 13.90 -3.33 -6.41
N LEU A 40 13.84 -3.58 -5.11
CA LEU A 40 14.04 -4.91 -4.56
C LEU A 40 12.84 -5.81 -4.93
N ASP A 41 13.10 -6.93 -5.59
CA ASP A 41 12.10 -7.94 -5.96
C ASP A 41 12.68 -9.33 -5.69
N LYS A 42 12.00 -10.10 -4.85
CA LYS A 42 12.40 -11.43 -4.41
C LYS A 42 12.47 -12.42 -5.58
N SER A 43 11.65 -12.23 -6.61
CA SER A 43 11.65 -13.08 -7.81
C SER A 43 12.99 -13.04 -8.55
N TYR A 44 13.70 -11.91 -8.46
CA TYR A 44 14.98 -11.71 -9.13
C TYR A 44 16.18 -11.67 -8.17
N HIS A 45 15.96 -11.30 -6.90
CA HIS A 45 17.01 -10.98 -5.93
C HIS A 45 17.07 -11.93 -4.74
N TYR A 46 16.34 -13.07 -4.77
CA TYR A 46 16.20 -13.99 -3.64
C TYR A 46 17.52 -14.36 -2.96
N GLN A 47 18.55 -14.74 -3.73
CA GLN A 47 19.84 -15.17 -3.18
C GLN A 47 20.56 -14.01 -2.49
N ALA A 48 20.56 -12.82 -3.10
CA ALA A 48 21.15 -11.62 -2.53
C ALA A 48 20.50 -11.21 -1.20
N MET A 49 19.19 -11.46 -1.05
CA MET A 49 18.42 -11.10 0.15
C MET A 49 18.73 -11.96 1.38
N GLY A 50 19.53 -13.03 1.26
CA GLY A 50 19.72 -14.02 2.33
C GLY A 50 20.12 -13.45 3.69
N LYS A 51 20.93 -12.39 3.71
CA LYS A 51 21.45 -11.71 4.92
C LYS A 51 20.63 -10.49 5.36
N LEU A 52 19.57 -10.14 4.64
CA LEU A 52 18.77 -8.97 4.99
C LEU A 52 17.91 -9.25 6.23
N PRO A 53 17.84 -8.31 7.19
CA PRO A 53 16.88 -8.41 8.28
C PRO A 53 15.46 -8.32 7.72
N PHE A 54 14.53 -9.03 8.36
CA PHE A 54 13.11 -9.10 7.99
C PHE A 54 12.89 -9.47 6.51
N LYS A 55 13.75 -10.33 5.93
CA LYS A 55 13.70 -10.70 4.50
C LYS A 55 12.36 -11.28 4.07
N GLU A 56 11.63 -11.90 5.00
CA GLU A 56 10.29 -12.43 4.80
C GLU A 56 9.28 -11.35 4.43
N LYS A 57 9.48 -10.09 4.87
CA LYS A 57 8.61 -8.95 4.53
C LYS A 57 9.00 -8.22 3.24
N ARG A 58 10.19 -8.48 2.69
CA ARG A 58 10.83 -7.62 1.68
C ARG A 58 10.73 -8.18 0.27
N GLY A 59 10.89 -7.29 -0.71
CA GLY A 59 10.98 -7.66 -2.13
C GLY A 59 9.69 -8.18 -2.75
N ARG A 60 8.52 -7.71 -2.31
CA ARG A 60 7.21 -8.07 -2.90
C ARG A 60 6.44 -6.82 -3.35
N PRO A 61 6.98 -6.05 -4.31
CA PRO A 61 6.32 -4.85 -4.80
C PRO A 61 5.04 -5.18 -5.60
N ASP A 62 4.87 -6.43 -6.03
CA ASP A 62 3.65 -6.96 -6.65
C ASP A 62 2.43 -6.86 -5.73
N ILE A 63 2.60 -7.04 -4.41
CA ILE A 63 1.50 -6.88 -3.44
C ILE A 63 0.97 -5.44 -3.49
N VAL A 64 1.89 -4.47 -3.45
CA VAL A 64 1.55 -3.05 -3.57
C VAL A 64 0.88 -2.77 -4.90
N HIS A 65 1.40 -3.35 -6.00
CA HIS A 65 0.86 -3.17 -7.33
C HIS A 65 -0.60 -3.63 -7.43
N PHE A 66 -0.90 -4.87 -7.04
CA PHE A 66 -2.26 -5.41 -7.09
C PHE A 66 -3.21 -4.66 -6.16
N THR A 67 -2.78 -4.33 -4.94
CA THR A 67 -3.63 -3.59 -4.02
C THR A 67 -3.96 -2.19 -4.52
N LEU A 68 -3.00 -1.47 -5.13
CA LEU A 68 -3.31 -0.16 -5.71
C LEU A 68 -4.23 -0.26 -6.92
N LEU A 69 -4.08 -1.28 -7.77
CA LEU A 69 -5.01 -1.50 -8.89
C LEU A 69 -6.44 -1.72 -8.39
N GLU A 70 -6.61 -2.49 -7.32
CA GLU A 70 -7.91 -2.72 -6.68
C GLU A 70 -8.49 -1.43 -6.09
N VAL A 71 -7.71 -0.71 -5.28
CA VAL A 71 -8.19 0.49 -4.58
C VAL A 71 -8.51 1.61 -5.57
N LEU A 72 -7.60 1.90 -6.51
CA LEU A 72 -7.77 2.99 -7.48
C LEU A 72 -8.82 2.67 -8.56
N GLY A 73 -9.07 1.37 -8.82
CA GLY A 73 -10.11 0.91 -9.73
C GLY A 73 -11.51 0.85 -9.11
N SER A 74 -11.65 1.13 -7.82
CA SER A 74 -12.93 1.05 -7.11
C SER A 74 -13.87 2.23 -7.43
N PRO A 75 -15.20 2.01 -7.46
CA PRO A 75 -16.19 3.08 -7.47
C PRO A 75 -15.97 4.15 -6.39
N LEU A 76 -15.50 3.75 -5.21
CA LEU A 76 -15.18 4.66 -4.11
C LEU A 76 -14.08 5.66 -4.48
N ASN A 77 -13.04 5.22 -5.20
CA ASN A 77 -11.98 6.10 -5.70
C ASN A 77 -12.49 7.00 -6.83
N PHE A 78 -13.32 6.48 -7.73
CA PHE A 78 -13.90 7.29 -8.82
C PHE A 78 -14.76 8.45 -8.31
N GLU A 79 -15.49 8.26 -7.20
CA GLU A 79 -16.25 9.33 -6.54
C GLU A 79 -15.40 10.18 -5.58
N ARG A 80 -14.07 9.98 -5.55
CA ARG A 80 -13.13 10.68 -4.66
C ARG A 80 -13.52 10.56 -3.17
N LEU A 81 -14.09 9.44 -2.77
CA LEU A 81 -14.52 9.17 -1.39
C LEU A 81 -13.49 8.41 -0.55
N ILE A 82 -12.34 8.08 -1.15
CA ILE A 82 -11.19 7.45 -0.52
C ILE A 82 -9.90 8.22 -0.85
N LYS A 83 -9.02 8.39 0.13
CA LYS A 83 -7.64 8.85 -0.06
C LYS A 83 -6.68 7.71 0.21
N THR A 84 -5.75 7.47 -0.71
CA THR A 84 -4.84 6.30 -0.66
C THR A 84 -3.41 6.74 -0.38
N TYR A 85 -2.79 6.06 0.58
CA TYR A 85 -1.40 6.26 0.97
C TYR A 85 -0.68 4.92 1.05
N ILE A 86 0.64 4.96 0.92
CA ILE A 86 1.52 3.83 1.19
C ILE A 86 2.54 4.26 2.23
N HIS A 87 2.74 3.48 3.26
CA HIS A 87 3.85 3.63 4.19
C HIS A 87 4.78 2.43 4.06
N THR A 88 6.01 2.64 3.59
CA THR A 88 6.95 1.55 3.30
C THR A 88 7.67 1.02 4.54
N LEU A 89 8.29 -0.16 4.44
CA LEU A 89 9.17 -0.71 5.50
C LEU A 89 10.35 0.21 5.85
N THR A 90 10.73 1.09 4.92
CA THR A 90 11.89 2.01 5.03
C THR A 90 11.48 3.43 5.40
N ASN A 91 10.27 3.62 5.94
CA ASN A 91 9.69 4.88 6.43
C ASN A 91 9.62 5.97 5.35
N TYR A 92 9.06 5.60 4.20
CA TYR A 92 8.58 6.57 3.22
C TYR A 92 7.05 6.57 3.21
N ALA A 93 6.47 7.77 3.21
CA ALA A 93 5.07 7.96 2.88
C ALA A 93 4.97 8.29 1.39
N ILE A 94 4.09 7.58 0.67
CA ILE A 94 3.76 7.83 -0.71
C ILE A 94 2.29 8.25 -0.77
N TYR A 95 2.04 9.41 -1.37
CA TYR A 95 0.72 9.98 -1.59
C TYR A 95 0.28 9.65 -3.01
N ILE A 96 -0.94 9.14 -3.16
CA ILE A 96 -1.49 8.75 -4.46
C ILE A 96 -2.63 9.71 -4.81
N ASN A 97 -2.50 10.39 -5.94
CA ASN A 97 -3.57 11.19 -6.51
C ASN A 97 -4.71 10.24 -6.95
N PRO A 98 -5.98 10.47 -6.57
CA PRO A 98 -7.10 9.60 -6.95
C PRO A 98 -7.30 9.46 -8.47
N GLU A 99 -6.81 10.40 -9.27
CA GLU A 99 -6.85 10.33 -10.75
C GLU A 99 -5.75 9.45 -11.36
N THR A 100 -4.85 8.91 -10.53
CA THR A 100 -3.74 8.08 -10.99
C THR A 100 -4.22 6.84 -11.71
N ARG A 101 -3.84 6.73 -12.99
CA ARG A 101 -4.00 5.50 -13.79
C ARG A 101 -2.73 4.67 -13.70
N LEU A 102 -2.68 3.77 -12.72
CA LEU A 102 -1.51 2.95 -12.48
C LEU A 102 -1.28 1.96 -13.66
N PRO A 103 -0.03 1.75 -14.12
CA PRO A 103 0.24 0.77 -15.17
C PRO A 103 -0.19 -0.64 -14.76
N ARG A 104 -1.03 -1.31 -15.56
CA ARG A 104 -1.42 -2.71 -15.30
C ARG A 104 -0.27 -3.70 -15.54
N ASN A 105 0.66 -3.36 -16.43
CA ASN A 105 1.85 -4.17 -16.66
C ASN A 105 2.85 -3.95 -15.50
N TYR A 106 3.21 -5.04 -14.82
CA TYR A 106 4.11 -5.02 -13.68
C TYR A 106 5.45 -4.33 -13.97
N ASN A 107 6.10 -4.63 -15.09
CA ASN A 107 7.41 -4.01 -15.40
C ASN A 107 7.31 -2.49 -15.61
N ARG A 108 6.18 -2.00 -16.16
CA ARG A 108 5.92 -0.55 -16.26
C ARG A 108 5.68 0.08 -14.88
N PHE A 109 4.96 -0.62 -14.00
CA PHE A 109 4.79 -0.20 -12.61
C PHE A 109 6.14 -0.10 -11.89
N ILE A 110 7.01 -1.11 -12.03
CA ILE A 110 8.36 -1.08 -11.46
C ILE A 110 9.16 0.13 -11.93
N GLY A 111 9.18 0.42 -13.24
CA GLY A 111 9.86 1.59 -13.77
C GLY A 111 9.34 2.92 -13.19
N LEU A 112 8.02 3.03 -13.01
CA LEU A 112 7.37 4.20 -12.39
C LEU A 112 7.79 4.36 -10.92
N ILE A 113 7.79 3.28 -10.14
CA ILE A 113 8.19 3.33 -8.72
C ILE A 113 9.68 3.61 -8.58
N GLU A 114 10.55 3.04 -9.41
CA GLU A 114 11.98 3.36 -9.40
C GLU A 114 12.25 4.84 -9.72
N GLN A 115 11.46 5.46 -10.61
CA GLN A 115 11.51 6.89 -10.87
C GLN A 115 11.04 7.69 -9.65
N LEU A 116 9.95 7.26 -9.00
CA LEU A 116 9.46 7.86 -7.76
C LEU A 116 10.53 7.86 -6.67
N PHE A 117 11.24 6.75 -6.46
CA PHE A 117 12.32 6.68 -5.48
C PHE A 117 13.51 7.58 -5.80
N GLN A 118 13.75 7.86 -7.07
CA GLN A 118 14.85 8.72 -7.50
C GLN A 118 14.54 10.21 -7.37
N VAL A 119 13.30 10.61 -7.65
CA VAL A 119 12.94 12.04 -7.81
C VAL A 119 11.92 12.53 -6.80
N GLY A 120 11.25 11.63 -6.07
CA GLY A 120 10.24 11.97 -5.07
C GLY A 120 8.87 12.30 -5.65
N LYS A 121 8.71 12.35 -6.98
CA LYS A 121 7.41 12.53 -7.64
C LYS A 121 7.36 11.91 -9.05
N VAL A 122 6.16 11.53 -9.50
CA VAL A 122 5.88 11.10 -10.87
C VAL A 122 4.48 11.59 -11.31
N PRO A 123 4.30 12.15 -12.52
CA PRO A 123 5.34 12.49 -13.50
C PRO A 123 6.26 13.65 -13.04
N LEU A 124 7.34 13.90 -13.78
CA LEU A 124 8.30 14.98 -13.45
C LEU A 124 7.71 16.36 -13.74
N GLU A 125 6.96 16.45 -14.84
CA GLU A 125 6.32 17.64 -15.36
C GLU A 125 4.79 17.47 -15.29
N GLY A 126 4.09 18.58 -15.04
CA GLY A 126 2.66 18.57 -14.78
C GLY A 126 2.31 18.24 -13.33
N GLU A 127 1.04 17.93 -13.11
CA GLU A 127 0.52 17.60 -11.78
C GLU A 127 1.03 16.22 -11.33
N PRO A 128 1.67 16.10 -10.15
CA PRO A 128 2.19 14.83 -9.71
C PRO A 128 1.06 13.86 -9.33
N LEU A 129 1.12 12.67 -9.90
CA LEU A 129 0.20 11.57 -9.61
C LEU A 129 0.62 10.81 -8.36
N LEU A 130 1.93 10.64 -8.18
CA LEU A 130 2.52 10.09 -6.96
C LEU A 130 3.57 11.06 -6.43
N THR A 131 3.57 11.29 -5.12
CA THR A 131 4.65 11.99 -4.41
C THR A 131 5.13 11.17 -3.24
N MET A 132 6.39 11.34 -2.85
CA MET A 132 7.03 10.57 -1.80
C MET A 132 7.87 11.47 -0.91
N GLU A 133 7.80 11.23 0.40
CA GLU A 133 8.68 11.86 1.38
C GLU A 133 9.10 10.85 2.46
N LYS A 134 10.24 11.10 3.11
CA LYS A 134 10.70 10.33 4.27
C LYS A 134 9.86 10.72 5.48
N LEU A 135 8.95 9.85 5.91
CA LEU A 135 7.99 10.14 6.99
C LEU A 135 7.62 8.84 7.71
N SER A 136 7.63 8.87 9.05
CA SER A 136 7.16 7.74 9.86
C SER A 136 5.63 7.60 9.77
N LEU A 137 5.13 6.39 10.07
CA LEU A 137 3.70 6.13 10.12
C LEU A 137 2.98 7.03 11.12
N GLU A 138 3.58 7.26 12.29
CA GLU A 138 3.03 8.17 13.30
C GLU A 138 2.85 9.59 12.74
N ASN A 139 3.86 10.12 12.05
CA ASN A 139 3.78 11.47 11.48
C ASN A 139 2.83 11.53 10.28
N LEU A 140 2.72 10.45 9.49
CA LEU A 140 1.69 10.33 8.45
C LEU A 140 0.28 10.39 9.07
N LEU A 141 0.03 9.64 10.15
CA LEU A 141 -1.25 9.67 10.85
C LEU A 141 -1.53 11.05 11.48
N LYS A 142 -0.53 11.73 12.05
CA LYS A 142 -0.68 13.12 12.52
C LYS A 142 -1.09 14.08 11.40
N LYS A 143 -0.50 13.93 10.20
CA LYS A 143 -0.90 14.73 9.02
C LYS A 143 -2.33 14.43 8.57
N ILE A 144 -2.75 13.16 8.61
CA ILE A 144 -4.11 12.76 8.23
C ILE A 144 -5.14 13.18 9.29
N ASN A 145 -4.72 13.25 10.56
CA ASN A 145 -5.54 13.53 11.73
C ASN A 145 -6.83 12.67 11.77
N PRO A 146 -6.71 11.33 11.85
CA PRO A 146 -7.86 10.44 11.82
C PRO A 146 -8.73 10.58 13.06
N SER A 147 -10.05 10.41 12.91
CA SER A 147 -10.95 10.27 14.07
C SER A 147 -10.73 8.93 14.79
N LYS A 148 -10.39 7.89 14.01
CA LYS A 148 -10.08 6.56 14.51
C LYS A 148 -9.27 5.75 13.49
N THR A 149 -8.37 4.89 13.97
CA THR A 149 -7.55 3.99 13.14
C THR A 149 -7.94 2.52 13.31
N PHE A 150 -8.08 1.82 12.19
CA PHE A 150 -8.41 0.39 12.14
C PHE A 150 -7.29 -0.37 11.44
N LEU A 151 -6.73 -1.40 12.06
CA LEU A 151 -5.72 -2.28 11.47
C LEU A 151 -6.29 -3.66 11.19
N LEU A 152 -6.10 -4.14 9.96
CA LEU A 152 -6.57 -5.46 9.55
C LEU A 152 -5.47 -6.49 9.85
N THR A 153 -5.78 -7.45 10.72
CA THR A 153 -4.85 -8.48 11.18
C THR A 153 -5.61 -9.70 11.71
N GLU A 154 -5.07 -10.90 11.49
CA GLU A 154 -5.64 -12.16 12.01
C GLU A 154 -5.74 -12.18 13.54
N LYS A 155 -4.88 -11.42 14.23
CA LYS A 155 -4.86 -11.26 15.69
C LYS A 155 -5.85 -10.21 16.21
N GLY A 156 -6.67 -9.66 15.32
CA GLY A 156 -7.69 -8.67 15.65
C GLY A 156 -8.96 -9.29 16.23
N LYS A 157 -9.89 -8.44 16.67
CA LYS A 157 -11.23 -8.88 17.06
C LYS A 157 -12.01 -9.34 15.81
N PRO A 158 -12.66 -10.51 15.82
CA PRO A 158 -13.47 -10.97 14.70
C PRO A 158 -14.57 -9.96 14.33
N SER A 159 -14.66 -9.61 13.05
CA SER A 159 -15.69 -8.72 12.52
C SER A 159 -15.87 -8.98 11.03
N THR A 160 -17.11 -9.11 10.55
CA THR A 160 -17.33 -9.22 9.10
C THR A 160 -16.95 -7.89 8.42
N PRO A 161 -16.62 -7.91 7.11
CA PRO A 161 -16.40 -6.67 6.36
C PRO A 161 -17.58 -5.68 6.46
N ILE A 162 -18.82 -6.20 6.53
CA ILE A 162 -20.03 -5.39 6.72
C ILE A 162 -19.99 -4.69 8.08
N MET A 163 -19.78 -5.42 9.18
CA MET A 163 -19.72 -4.82 10.52
C MET A 163 -18.59 -3.79 10.65
N LEU A 164 -17.44 -4.04 10.00
CA LEU A 164 -16.35 -3.06 9.93
C LEU A 164 -16.79 -1.81 9.17
N ALA A 165 -17.45 -1.96 8.02
CA ALA A 165 -17.99 -0.85 7.25
C ALA A 165 -18.97 0.01 8.05
N GLU A 166 -19.81 -0.60 8.90
CA GLU A 166 -20.70 0.13 9.80
C GLU A 166 -19.98 0.97 10.84
N LYS A 167 -18.82 0.51 11.32
CA LYS A 167 -17.96 1.29 12.22
C LYS A 167 -17.30 2.44 11.46
N LEU A 168 -16.76 2.16 10.27
CA LEU A 168 -16.11 3.16 9.44
C LEU A 168 -17.07 4.28 9.02
N GLU A 169 -18.32 3.98 8.71
CA GLU A 169 -19.31 4.98 8.28
C GLU A 169 -19.71 5.96 9.40
N LYS A 170 -19.67 5.51 10.66
CA LYS A 170 -19.94 6.35 11.84
C LYS A 170 -18.80 7.29 12.21
N GLU A 171 -17.62 7.08 11.61
CA GLU A 171 -16.43 7.88 11.86
C GLU A 171 -16.32 9.03 10.85
N VAL A 172 -15.93 10.21 11.30
CA VAL A 172 -15.84 11.41 10.45
C VAL A 172 -14.67 11.30 9.46
N ASN A 173 -13.52 10.82 9.94
CA ASN A 173 -12.28 10.73 9.17
C ASN A 173 -11.51 9.44 9.53
N PRO A 174 -12.09 8.25 9.29
CA PRO A 174 -11.46 6.99 9.65
C PRO A 174 -10.23 6.72 8.77
N VAL A 175 -9.25 6.03 9.36
CA VAL A 175 -8.14 5.41 8.64
C VAL A 175 -8.26 3.89 8.73
N ILE A 176 -8.23 3.23 7.58
CA ILE A 176 -8.02 1.79 7.48
C ILE A 176 -6.56 1.50 7.09
N MET A 177 -5.90 0.62 7.84
CA MET A 177 -4.54 0.18 7.63
C MET A 177 -4.52 -1.30 7.27
N ILE A 178 -3.87 -1.65 6.16
CA ILE A 178 -3.70 -3.04 5.70
C ILE A 178 -2.21 -3.27 5.43
N GLY A 179 -1.68 -4.44 5.80
CA GLY A 179 -0.28 -4.78 5.59
C GLY A 179 0.09 -4.95 4.11
N GLY A 180 1.14 -4.26 3.66
CA GLY A 180 1.67 -4.35 2.29
C GLY A 180 2.84 -5.29 2.14
N PHE A 181 2.89 -6.37 2.91
CA PHE A 181 3.99 -7.33 2.95
C PHE A 181 3.43 -8.77 2.95
N PRO A 182 4.20 -9.77 2.47
CA PRO A 182 3.68 -11.14 2.29
C PRO A 182 3.56 -11.94 3.59
N HIS A 183 4.49 -11.78 4.52
CA HIS A 183 4.64 -12.63 5.71
C HIS A 183 5.20 -11.84 6.88
N GLY A 184 5.02 -12.38 8.10
CA GLY A 184 5.52 -11.80 9.33
C GLY A 184 4.47 -10.96 10.05
N GLU A 185 4.85 -10.36 11.16
CA GLU A 185 3.96 -9.64 12.07
C GLU A 185 4.18 -8.15 11.96
N PHE A 186 3.14 -7.33 12.13
CA PHE A 186 3.29 -5.88 12.22
C PHE A 186 4.29 -5.50 13.31
N LYS A 187 5.04 -4.43 13.08
CA LYS A 187 5.93 -3.89 14.11
C LYS A 187 5.12 -3.36 15.29
N ASP A 188 5.71 -3.40 16.48
CA ASP A 188 5.07 -2.90 17.70
C ASP A 188 4.68 -1.42 17.58
N GLU A 189 5.44 -0.60 16.83
CA GLU A 189 5.07 0.79 16.60
C GLU A 189 3.74 0.90 15.82
N THR A 190 3.56 0.10 14.77
CA THR A 190 2.31 0.04 13.99
C THR A 190 1.14 -0.40 14.88
N LEU A 191 1.35 -1.41 15.74
CA LEU A 191 0.32 -1.93 16.63
C LEU A 191 -0.11 -0.93 17.71
N LYS A 192 0.80 -0.07 18.18
CA LYS A 192 0.55 0.99 19.18
C LYS A 192 -0.21 2.18 18.60
N LEU A 193 -0.03 2.46 17.31
CA LEU A 193 -0.73 3.55 16.59
C LEU A 193 -2.17 3.17 16.17
N THR A 194 -2.61 1.97 16.53
CA THR A 194 -3.90 1.41 16.11
C THR A 194 -4.92 1.43 17.25
N ASP A 195 -6.07 2.08 17.05
CA ASP A 195 -7.18 2.07 18.01
C ASP A 195 -7.92 0.73 18.02
N GLU A 196 -8.20 0.18 16.84
CA GLU A 196 -8.93 -1.09 16.72
C GLU A 196 -8.24 -2.07 15.74
N LYS A 197 -7.89 -3.25 16.25
CA LYS A 197 -7.37 -4.37 15.45
C LYS A 197 -8.53 -5.28 15.07
N VAL A 198 -8.70 -5.55 13.78
CA VAL A 198 -9.88 -6.24 13.22
C VAL A 198 -9.46 -7.44 12.40
N CYS A 199 -10.07 -8.60 12.68
CA CYS A 199 -9.90 -9.84 11.94
C CYS A 199 -11.15 -10.10 11.10
N ILE A 200 -11.03 -10.06 9.77
CA ILE A 200 -12.17 -10.22 8.85
C ILE A 200 -12.34 -11.64 8.29
N ASP A 201 -11.37 -12.50 8.52
CA ASP A 201 -11.35 -13.90 8.08
C ASP A 201 -10.43 -14.69 9.01
N PRO A 202 -10.81 -15.90 9.46
CA PRO A 202 -9.95 -16.72 10.31
C PRO A 202 -8.70 -17.25 9.58
N LYS A 203 -8.61 -17.12 8.26
CA LYS A 203 -7.44 -17.50 7.47
C LYS A 203 -6.71 -16.27 6.91
N PRO A 204 -5.39 -16.37 6.67
CA PRO A 204 -4.65 -15.36 5.91
C PRO A 204 -5.30 -15.14 4.56
N LEU A 205 -5.50 -13.87 4.22
CA LEU A 205 -5.94 -13.41 2.91
C LEU A 205 -4.85 -12.53 2.29
N ASP A 206 -4.74 -12.57 0.97
CA ASP A 206 -3.90 -11.63 0.25
C ASP A 206 -4.37 -10.19 0.49
N THR A 207 -3.41 -9.26 0.58
CA THR A 207 -3.67 -7.84 0.85
C THR A 207 -4.74 -7.23 -0.05
N TRP A 208 -4.70 -7.49 -1.37
CA TRP A 208 -5.69 -6.97 -2.31
C TRP A 208 -7.09 -7.58 -2.10
N ILE A 209 -7.20 -8.82 -1.62
CA ILE A 209 -8.48 -9.43 -1.26
C ILE A 209 -9.07 -8.75 -0.02
N VAL A 210 -8.24 -8.48 1.00
CA VAL A 210 -8.67 -7.72 2.19
C VAL A 210 -9.16 -6.33 1.78
N ALA A 211 -8.37 -5.62 0.95
CA ALA A 211 -8.74 -4.30 0.45
C ALA A 211 -10.07 -4.32 -0.33
N SER A 212 -10.21 -5.26 -1.27
CA SER A 212 -11.42 -5.45 -2.09
C SER A 212 -12.66 -5.66 -1.21
N ARG A 213 -12.59 -6.61 -0.25
CA ARG A 213 -13.72 -6.93 0.63
C ARG A 213 -14.14 -5.75 1.50
N VAL A 214 -13.18 -5.03 2.08
CA VAL A 214 -13.53 -3.90 2.97
C VAL A 214 -14.03 -2.70 2.18
N ILE A 215 -13.44 -2.39 1.02
CA ILE A 215 -13.90 -1.30 0.17
C ILE A 215 -15.31 -1.59 -0.34
N ALA A 216 -15.58 -2.79 -0.88
CA ALA A 216 -16.90 -3.16 -1.36
C ALA A 216 -17.97 -3.11 -0.25
N ALA A 217 -17.63 -3.55 0.97
CA ALA A 217 -18.52 -3.45 2.12
C ALA A 217 -18.80 -1.98 2.51
N TYR A 218 -17.78 -1.13 2.47
CA TYR A 218 -17.94 0.31 2.75
C TYR A 218 -18.78 1.01 1.69
N GLU A 219 -18.55 0.73 0.40
CA GLU A 219 -19.36 1.21 -0.71
C GLU A 219 -20.83 0.86 -0.54
N ALA A 220 -21.13 -0.41 -0.23
CA ALA A 220 -22.49 -0.86 0.05
C ALA A 220 -23.08 -0.14 1.26
N LYS A 221 -22.30 0.04 2.34
CA LYS A 221 -22.80 0.69 3.56
C LYS A 221 -23.21 2.15 3.34
N ILE A 222 -22.50 2.89 2.49
CA ILE A 222 -22.83 4.28 2.15
C ILE A 222 -23.85 4.41 1.00
N GLY A 223 -24.36 3.27 0.48
CA GLY A 223 -25.30 3.19 -0.63
C GLY A 223 -24.72 3.69 -1.95
N LEU A 224 -23.40 3.52 -2.17
CA LEU A 224 -22.72 4.02 -3.36
C LEU A 224 -23.18 3.32 -4.64
N PRO A 225 -23.30 1.98 -4.68
CA PRO A 225 -23.73 1.28 -5.91
C PRO A 225 -25.09 1.77 -6.41
N GLU A 226 -26.07 1.93 -5.52
CA GLU A 226 -27.43 2.39 -5.87
C GLU A 226 -27.43 3.83 -6.37
N LYS A 227 -26.62 4.71 -5.76
CA LYS A 227 -26.47 6.10 -6.21
C LYS A 227 -25.88 6.16 -7.62
N ARG A 228 -24.85 5.36 -7.91
CA ARG A 228 -24.17 5.34 -9.21
C ARG A 228 -25.06 4.83 -10.34
N LEU A 229 -25.92 3.84 -10.09
CA LEU A 229 -26.85 3.33 -11.11
C LEU A 229 -27.98 4.30 -11.46
N LYS A 230 -28.29 5.27 -10.58
CA LYS A 230 -29.28 6.33 -10.88
C LYS A 230 -28.72 7.42 -11.78
N ILE A 231 -27.40 7.53 -11.90
CA ILE A 231 -26.72 8.42 -12.83
C ILE A 231 -26.72 7.70 -14.19
N GLN A 232 -27.82 7.80 -14.94
CA GLN A 232 -27.80 7.39 -16.34
C GLN A 232 -26.86 8.32 -17.12
N PRO A 233 -26.16 7.80 -18.15
CA PRO A 233 -25.24 8.58 -18.97
C PRO A 233 -25.93 9.74 -19.70
#